data_AF-A0A3N2DAS6-F1
#
_entry.id   AF-A0A3N2DAS6-F1
#
_cell.length_a   1.000
_cell.length_b   1.000
_cell.length_c   1.000
_cell.angle_alpha   90.00
_cell.angle_beta   90.00
_cell.angle_gamma   90.00
#
_symmetry.space_group_name_H-M   'P 1'
#
loop_
_entity.id
_entity.type
_entity.pdbx_description
1 polymer ?
#
loop_
_entity_poly.entity_id
_entity_poly.type
_entity_poly.pdbx_seq_one_letter_code
_entity_poly.pdbx_strand_id
1 'polypeptide(L)'
;MTLLDAPSQPETQPHSQDVPESAAQPLSLQLRSSTRSQHEHAETRSFVTALMGGGLGERGREAYIDLARQHYAIYRALEAAGERLAADPVVADFLIADLLREASLVADLELLAGADWRDLPVHETTAAYVARLDGIEDAESYVAHAYTRYLGDLSGGQAIAVMLQRHYGLAPEELTFYRFDGIPKPKVFKDTYRELLDAADLSPERQARAVAEAQVAFDLNAALFVTLGERHGLGD
;
A
#
# COMPACT_ATOMS: atom_id res chain seq x y z
N MET A 1 -6.15 -84.23 9.71
CA MET A 1 -6.65 -83.47 8.55
C MET A 1 -7.84 -82.66 9.04
N THR A 2 -7.64 -81.66 9.91
CA THR A 2 -7.29 -80.23 9.67
C THR A 2 -8.49 -79.44 10.20
N LEU A 3 -8.24 -78.21 10.68
CA LEU A 3 -9.19 -77.19 11.17
C LEU A 3 -9.27 -77.17 12.71
N LEU A 4 -9.06 -76.05 13.42
CA LEU A 4 -8.73 -74.68 13.05
C LEU A 4 -8.29 -73.98 14.35
N ASP A 5 -7.19 -73.22 14.28
CA ASP A 5 -6.81 -72.22 15.27
C ASP A 5 -7.93 -71.18 15.44
N ALA A 6 -8.21 -70.81 16.69
CA ALA A 6 -8.97 -69.62 17.03
C ALA A 6 -8.05 -68.63 17.76
N PRO A 7 -7.75 -67.45 17.18
CA PRO A 7 -7.28 -66.32 17.96
C PRO A 7 -8.45 -65.34 18.19
N SER A 8 -8.78 -65.10 19.46
CA SER A 8 -9.69 -64.02 19.86
C SER A 8 -8.90 -62.75 20.20
N GLN A 9 -8.94 -61.82 19.24
CA GLN A 9 -8.95 -60.35 19.31
C GLN A 9 -7.78 -59.56 19.94
N PRO A 10 -7.26 -58.53 19.23
CA PRO A 10 -6.79 -57.31 19.84
C PRO A 10 -7.86 -56.21 19.86
N GLU A 11 -7.77 -55.39 20.90
CA GLU A 11 -8.64 -54.29 21.28
C GLU A 11 -8.80 -53.20 20.20
N THR A 12 -10.03 -52.76 20.02
CA THR A 12 -10.39 -51.53 19.29
C THR A 12 -9.88 -50.28 20.03
N GLN A 13 -8.98 -49.52 19.40
CA GLN A 13 -8.73 -48.12 19.76
C GLN A 13 -9.80 -47.22 19.13
N PRO A 14 -10.41 -46.28 19.88
CA PRO A 14 -11.37 -45.34 19.32
C PRO A 14 -10.69 -44.05 18.83
N HIS A 15 -11.28 -43.51 17.76
CA HIS A 15 -11.39 -42.09 17.40
C HIS A 15 -10.12 -41.39 16.88
N SER A 16 -10.05 -41.33 15.55
CA SER A 16 -9.49 -40.19 14.82
C SER A 16 -10.05 -38.90 15.40
N GLN A 17 -9.15 -38.10 15.97
CA GLN A 17 -9.42 -36.72 16.32
C GLN A 17 -9.51 -35.93 15.01
N ASP A 18 -10.67 -35.34 14.74
CA ASP A 18 -10.80 -34.23 13.82
C ASP A 18 -9.84 -33.13 14.28
N VAL A 19 -8.73 -32.98 13.56
CA VAL A 19 -7.87 -31.81 13.68
C VAL A 19 -8.69 -30.65 13.11
N PRO A 20 -8.99 -29.59 13.89
CA PRO A 20 -9.64 -28.43 13.33
C PRO A 20 -8.74 -27.88 12.23
N GLU A 21 -9.27 -27.82 11.01
CA GLU A 21 -8.69 -27.09 9.90
C GLU A 21 -8.33 -25.70 10.44
N SER A 22 -7.03 -25.45 10.62
CA SER A 22 -6.52 -24.20 11.15
C SER A 22 -7.09 -23.09 10.27
N ALA A 23 -8.08 -22.35 10.77
CA ALA A 23 -8.70 -21.28 10.01
C ALA A 23 -7.59 -20.39 9.45
N ALA A 24 -7.49 -20.35 8.12
CA ALA A 24 -6.48 -19.56 7.45
C ALA A 24 -6.56 -18.12 7.98
N GLN A 25 -5.41 -17.53 8.30
CA GLN A 25 -5.36 -16.20 8.87
C GLN A 25 -6.06 -15.20 7.92
N PRO A 26 -6.86 -14.25 8.42
CA PRO A 26 -7.49 -13.24 7.56
C PRO A 26 -6.48 -12.46 6.71
N LEU A 27 -6.81 -12.16 5.45
CA LEU A 27 -5.91 -11.50 4.49
C LEU A 27 -5.39 -10.16 5.04
N SER A 28 -6.23 -9.38 5.72
CA SER A 28 -5.85 -8.11 6.33
C SER A 28 -4.72 -8.27 7.36
N LEU A 29 -4.73 -9.37 8.12
CA LEU A 29 -3.69 -9.71 9.09
C LEU A 29 -2.44 -10.24 8.39
N GLN A 30 -2.58 -11.09 7.37
CA GLN A 30 -1.46 -11.59 6.57
C GLN A 30 -0.67 -10.44 5.93
N LEU A 31 -1.37 -9.51 5.26
CA LEU A 31 -0.78 -8.32 4.67
C LEU A 31 -0.02 -7.50 5.73
N ARG A 32 -0.68 -7.19 6.86
CA ARG A 32 -0.08 -6.40 7.93
C ARG A 32 1.15 -7.05 8.56
N SER A 33 1.15 -8.37 8.75
CA SER A 33 2.30 -9.07 9.33
C SER A 33 3.46 -9.14 8.34
N SER A 34 3.17 -9.44 7.08
CA SER A 34 4.19 -9.73 6.06
C SER A 34 4.87 -8.48 5.50
N THR A 35 4.27 -7.30 5.66
CA THR A 35 4.85 -6.02 5.22
C THR A 35 5.40 -5.17 6.36
N ARG A 36 5.33 -5.65 7.61
CA ARG A 36 5.73 -4.87 8.80
C ARG A 36 7.19 -4.43 8.74
N SER A 37 8.09 -5.35 8.40
CA SER A 37 9.51 -5.02 8.29
C SER A 37 9.74 -4.00 7.19
N GLN A 38 9.15 -4.15 6.00
CA GLN A 38 9.30 -3.14 4.94
C GLN A 38 8.75 -1.78 5.34
N HIS A 39 7.61 -1.72 6.03
CA HIS A 39 7.05 -0.48 6.55
C HIS A 39 8.02 0.23 7.51
N GLU A 40 8.56 -0.49 8.49
CA GLU A 40 9.55 0.04 9.44
C GLU A 40 10.84 0.52 8.72
N HIS A 41 11.29 -0.19 7.68
CA HIS A 41 12.45 0.23 6.89
C HIS A 41 12.16 1.45 6.01
N ALA A 42 10.94 1.60 5.48
CA ALA A 42 10.56 2.75 4.68
C ALA A 42 10.52 4.03 5.52
N GLU A 43 9.99 3.96 6.75
CA GLU A 43 9.90 5.12 7.67
C GLU A 43 11.29 5.61 8.15
N THR A 44 12.28 4.72 8.15
CA THR A 44 13.65 5.05 8.60
C THR A 44 14.57 5.51 7.47
N ARG A 45 14.09 5.56 6.22
CA ARG A 45 14.88 6.10 5.09
C ARG A 45 15.28 7.56 5.35
N SER A 46 16.52 7.88 4.99
CA SER A 46 17.12 9.20 5.20
C SER A 46 16.27 10.33 4.61
N PHE A 47 15.69 10.14 3.42
CA PHE A 47 14.78 11.10 2.82
C PHE A 47 13.54 11.36 3.68
N VAL A 48 12.86 10.31 4.12
CA VAL A 48 11.62 10.43 4.92
C VAL A 48 11.94 11.08 6.27
N THR A 49 13.00 10.63 6.94
CA THR A 49 13.42 11.18 8.24
C THR A 49 13.84 12.64 8.14
N ALA A 50 14.63 13.03 7.12
CA ALA A 50 15.03 14.41 6.89
C ALA A 50 13.84 15.30 6.52
N LEU A 51 12.95 14.83 5.63
CA LEU A 51 11.75 15.57 5.24
C LEU A 51 10.85 15.81 6.45
N MET A 52 10.53 14.77 7.22
CA MET A 52 9.65 14.88 8.39
C MET A 52 10.28 15.63 9.56
N GLY A 53 11.61 15.57 9.71
CA GLY A 53 12.35 16.24 10.78
C GLY A 53 12.75 17.69 10.49
N GLY A 54 12.47 18.23 9.30
CA GLY A 54 12.92 19.56 8.90
C GLY A 54 14.39 19.65 8.47
N GLY A 55 15.07 18.50 8.32
CA GLY A 55 16.51 18.42 8.02
C GLY A 55 16.92 18.94 6.65
N LEU A 56 15.95 19.21 5.76
CA LEU A 56 16.20 19.76 4.43
C LEU A 56 16.23 21.30 4.41
N GLY A 57 15.82 21.97 5.48
CA GLY A 57 15.79 23.44 5.57
C GLY A 57 15.03 24.08 4.41
N GLU A 58 15.61 25.12 3.80
CA GLU A 58 15.00 25.84 2.67
C GLU A 58 14.76 24.96 1.43
N ARG A 59 15.51 23.85 1.28
CA ARG A 59 15.35 22.90 0.17
C ARG A 59 14.16 21.96 0.35
N GLY A 60 13.53 21.93 1.53
CA GLY A 60 12.47 20.97 1.81
C GLY A 60 11.20 21.18 0.98
N ARG A 61 10.91 22.42 0.56
CA ARG A 61 9.82 22.69 -0.40
C ARG A 61 10.10 22.02 -1.74
N GLU A 62 11.29 22.20 -2.30
CA GLU A 62 11.69 21.56 -3.56
C GLU A 62 11.67 20.03 -3.44
N ALA A 63 12.16 19.49 -2.33
CA ALA A 63 12.11 18.05 -2.05
C ALA A 63 10.69 17.49 -1.96
N TYR A 64 9.76 18.23 -1.37
CA TYR A 64 8.36 17.82 -1.33
C TYR A 64 7.71 17.88 -2.71
N ILE A 65 8.01 18.90 -3.52
CA ILE A 65 7.54 19.00 -4.92
C ILE A 65 7.98 17.77 -5.72
N ASP A 66 9.25 17.38 -5.58
CA ASP A 66 9.78 16.19 -6.24
C ASP A 66 9.02 14.91 -5.80
N LEU A 67 8.81 14.72 -4.50
CA LEU A 67 8.00 13.61 -3.97
C LEU A 67 6.56 13.63 -4.50
N ALA A 68 5.87 14.78 -4.45
CA ALA A 68 4.50 14.93 -4.92
C ALA A 68 4.39 14.60 -6.42
N ARG A 69 5.39 15.01 -7.22
CA ARG A 69 5.45 14.68 -8.64
C ARG A 69 5.57 13.17 -8.89
N GLN A 70 6.35 12.47 -8.07
CA GLN A 70 6.47 11.01 -8.16
C GLN A 70 5.20 10.30 -7.72
N HIS A 71 4.58 10.76 -6.63
CA HIS A 71 3.28 10.24 -6.18
C HIS A 71 2.21 10.43 -7.26
N TYR A 72 2.11 11.58 -7.93
CA TYR A 72 1.16 11.79 -9.03
C TYR A 72 1.27 10.69 -10.10
N ALA A 73 2.49 10.34 -10.53
CA ALA A 73 2.69 9.30 -11.52
C ALA A 73 2.18 7.92 -11.02
N ILE A 74 2.46 7.60 -9.75
CA ILE A 74 2.05 6.33 -9.11
C ILE A 74 0.53 6.25 -8.97
N TYR A 75 -0.13 7.28 -8.43
CA TYR A 75 -1.58 7.27 -8.22
C TYR A 75 -2.35 7.25 -9.53
N ARG A 76 -1.92 8.02 -10.53
CA ARG A 76 -2.51 7.96 -11.87
C ARG A 76 -2.47 6.54 -12.45
N ALA A 77 -1.35 5.83 -12.30
CA ALA A 77 -1.22 4.47 -12.79
C ALA A 77 -2.06 3.46 -11.98
N LEU A 78 -2.08 3.60 -10.64
CA LEU A 78 -2.89 2.77 -9.74
C LEU A 78 -4.39 2.94 -10.00
N GLU A 79 -4.85 4.18 -10.12
CA GLU A 79 -6.26 4.50 -10.35
C GLU A 79 -6.70 4.04 -11.74
N ALA A 80 -5.86 4.22 -12.77
CA ALA A 80 -6.10 3.66 -14.10
C ALA A 80 -6.15 2.13 -14.11
N ALA A 81 -5.34 1.44 -13.28
CA ALA A 81 -5.41 -0.01 -13.14
C ALA A 81 -6.74 -0.46 -12.53
N GLY A 82 -7.23 0.25 -11.52
CA GLY A 82 -8.56 0.02 -10.94
C GLY A 82 -9.68 0.17 -11.98
N GLU A 83 -9.63 1.22 -12.81
CA GLU A 83 -10.59 1.42 -13.90
C GLU A 83 -10.56 0.30 -14.94
N ARG A 84 -9.36 -0.14 -15.37
CA ARG A 84 -9.22 -1.25 -16.33
C ARG A 84 -9.82 -2.55 -15.80
N LEU A 85 -9.72 -2.78 -14.49
CA LEU A 85 -10.19 -4.00 -13.83
C LEU A 85 -11.57 -3.85 -13.18
N ALA A 86 -12.30 -2.77 -13.43
CA ALA A 86 -13.57 -2.47 -12.77
C ALA A 86 -14.68 -3.52 -13.00
N ALA A 87 -14.54 -4.37 -14.01
CA ALA A 87 -15.46 -5.49 -14.28
C ALA A 87 -15.16 -6.74 -13.43
N ASP A 88 -13.99 -6.83 -12.79
CA ASP A 88 -13.69 -7.88 -11.82
C ASP A 88 -14.44 -7.60 -10.52
N PRO A 89 -15.25 -8.56 -10.00
CA PRO A 89 -16.10 -8.34 -8.84
C PRO A 89 -15.30 -8.06 -7.56
N VAL A 90 -14.10 -8.63 -7.41
CA VAL A 90 -13.24 -8.35 -6.27
C VAL A 90 -12.72 -6.92 -6.38
N VAL A 91 -12.20 -6.51 -7.55
CA VAL A 91 -11.67 -5.14 -7.73
C VAL A 91 -12.76 -4.09 -7.52
N ALA A 92 -13.97 -4.31 -8.05
CA ALA A 92 -15.08 -3.38 -7.96
C ALA A 92 -15.38 -2.96 -6.51
N ASP A 93 -15.27 -3.88 -5.55
CA ASP A 93 -15.46 -3.60 -4.13
C ASP A 93 -14.42 -2.62 -3.55
N PHE A 94 -13.21 -2.58 -4.12
CA PHE A 94 -12.12 -1.68 -3.71
C PHE A 94 -12.07 -0.36 -4.51
N LEU A 95 -12.96 -0.14 -5.47
CA LEU A 95 -13.07 1.12 -6.21
C LEU A 95 -13.85 2.17 -5.40
N ILE A 96 -13.23 2.65 -4.33
CA ILE A 96 -13.83 3.62 -3.41
C ILE A 96 -13.41 5.04 -3.82
N ALA A 97 -14.36 5.82 -4.34
CA ALA A 97 -14.10 7.17 -4.87
C ALA A 97 -13.41 8.11 -3.87
N ASP A 98 -13.75 8.02 -2.57
CA ASP A 98 -13.17 8.85 -1.52
C ASP A 98 -11.68 8.58 -1.25
N LEU A 99 -11.13 7.50 -1.81
CA LEU A 99 -9.70 7.17 -1.73
C LEU A 99 -8.87 7.76 -2.87
N LEU A 100 -9.47 8.09 -4.02
CA LEU A 100 -8.74 8.57 -5.21
C LEU A 100 -7.94 9.83 -4.88
N ARG A 101 -6.69 9.91 -5.34
CA ARG A 101 -5.71 10.95 -5.01
C ARG A 101 -5.23 11.74 -6.22
N GLU A 102 -5.42 11.25 -7.45
CA GLU A 102 -4.93 11.91 -8.66
C GLU A 102 -5.38 13.38 -8.71
N ALA A 103 -6.67 13.65 -8.49
CA ALA A 103 -7.22 15.01 -8.53
C ALA A 103 -6.58 15.95 -7.49
N SER A 104 -6.37 15.47 -6.26
CA SER A 104 -5.71 16.25 -5.21
C SER A 104 -4.25 16.54 -5.56
N LEU A 105 -3.51 15.56 -6.10
CA LEU A 105 -2.12 15.74 -6.50
C LEU A 105 -1.98 16.73 -7.66
N VAL A 106 -2.91 16.73 -8.61
CA VAL A 106 -2.96 17.74 -9.69
C VAL A 106 -3.13 19.14 -9.09
N ALA A 107 -4.12 19.33 -8.21
CA ALA A 107 -4.38 20.62 -7.57
C ALA A 107 -3.20 21.11 -6.73
N ASP A 108 -2.60 20.22 -5.94
CA ASP A 108 -1.43 20.53 -5.11
C ASP A 108 -0.24 20.93 -6.00
N LEU A 109 0.07 20.17 -7.05
CA LEU A 109 1.21 20.44 -7.95
C LEU A 109 1.05 21.74 -8.74
N GLU A 110 -0.17 22.12 -9.13
CA GLU A 110 -0.45 23.41 -9.77
C GLU A 110 -0.11 24.59 -8.86
N LEU A 111 -0.42 24.50 -7.57
CA LEU A 111 -0.10 25.54 -6.59
C LEU A 111 1.39 25.53 -6.22
N LEU A 112 1.98 24.33 -6.11
CA LEU A 112 3.36 24.15 -5.67
C LEU A 112 4.39 24.56 -6.72
N ALA A 113 4.16 24.19 -7.99
CA ALA A 113 5.14 24.28 -9.08
C ALA A 113 4.63 25.05 -10.32
N GLY A 114 3.39 25.52 -10.31
CA GLY A 114 2.81 26.30 -11.42
C GLY A 114 2.35 25.44 -12.60
N ALA A 115 1.92 26.09 -13.69
CA ALA A 115 1.27 25.42 -14.83
C ALA A 115 2.13 24.34 -15.51
N ASP A 116 3.45 24.47 -15.46
CA ASP A 116 4.41 23.58 -16.11
C ASP A 116 4.87 22.43 -15.21
N TRP A 117 4.19 22.18 -14.08
CA TRP A 117 4.54 21.10 -13.15
C TRP A 117 4.65 19.71 -13.82
N ARG A 118 3.96 19.51 -14.94
CA ARG A 118 3.99 18.24 -15.70
C ARG A 118 5.37 17.97 -16.33
N ASP A 119 6.15 19.02 -16.58
CA ASP A 119 7.50 18.93 -17.14
C ASP A 119 8.54 18.51 -16.09
N LEU A 120 8.17 18.49 -14.80
CA LEU A 120 9.00 17.94 -13.75
C LEU A 120 9.26 16.44 -14.02
N PRO A 121 10.50 15.97 -13.79
CA PRO A 121 10.92 14.63 -14.18
C PRO A 121 10.19 13.54 -13.38
N VAL A 122 9.97 12.41 -14.04
CA VAL A 122 9.64 11.14 -13.39
C VAL A 122 10.93 10.35 -13.21
N HIS A 123 11.23 9.90 -11.99
CA HIS A 123 12.45 9.14 -11.73
C HIS A 123 12.35 7.73 -12.29
N GLU A 124 13.49 7.10 -12.57
CA GLU A 124 13.54 5.73 -13.07
C GLU A 124 12.86 4.73 -12.11
N THR A 125 13.06 4.90 -10.79
CA THR A 125 12.40 4.08 -9.77
C THR A 125 10.89 4.29 -9.75
N THR A 126 10.42 5.51 -9.98
CA THR A 126 8.99 5.80 -10.15
C THR A 126 8.44 5.19 -11.45
N ALA A 127 9.19 5.27 -12.55
CA ALA A 127 8.80 4.68 -13.82
C ALA A 127 8.72 3.14 -13.71
N ALA A 128 9.61 2.50 -12.96
CA ALA A 128 9.53 1.07 -12.67
C ALA A 128 8.27 0.71 -11.86
N TYR A 129 7.90 1.54 -10.87
CA TYR A 129 6.63 1.36 -10.15
C TYR A 129 5.44 1.52 -11.10
N VAL A 130 5.39 2.60 -11.88
CA VAL A 130 4.32 2.82 -12.87
C VAL A 130 4.20 1.62 -13.82
N ALA A 131 5.32 1.10 -14.34
CA ALA A 131 5.31 -0.07 -15.20
C ALA A 131 4.76 -1.33 -14.51
N ARG A 132 5.03 -1.50 -13.21
CA ARG A 132 4.44 -2.59 -12.41
C ARG A 132 2.92 -2.46 -12.33
N LEU A 133 2.42 -1.25 -12.05
CA LEU A 133 0.98 -0.94 -11.96
C LEU A 133 0.27 -1.07 -13.31
N ASP A 134 0.91 -0.64 -14.39
CA ASP A 134 0.37 -0.75 -15.75
C ASP A 134 0.23 -2.21 -16.19
N GLY A 135 1.11 -3.10 -15.71
CA GLY A 135 1.10 -4.53 -15.99
C GLY A 135 0.16 -5.37 -15.10
N ILE A 136 -0.62 -4.77 -14.21
CA ILE A 136 -1.58 -5.51 -13.38
C ILE A 136 -2.77 -5.95 -14.24
N GLU A 137 -3.05 -7.25 -14.23
CA GLU A 137 -4.17 -7.88 -14.95
C GLU A 137 -5.13 -8.64 -14.02
N ASP A 138 -4.82 -8.73 -12.72
CA ASP A 138 -5.57 -9.52 -11.75
C ASP A 138 -5.93 -8.74 -10.47
N ALA A 139 -6.96 -9.23 -9.77
CA ALA A 139 -7.50 -8.56 -8.60
C ALA A 139 -6.56 -8.58 -7.39
N GLU A 140 -5.89 -9.71 -7.13
CA GLU A 140 -5.02 -9.83 -5.97
C GLU A 140 -3.83 -8.85 -6.00
N SER A 141 -3.27 -8.61 -7.19
CA SER A 141 -2.21 -7.61 -7.37
C SER A 141 -2.73 -6.18 -7.24
N TYR A 142 -3.89 -5.85 -7.82
CA TYR A 142 -4.50 -4.53 -7.64
C TYR A 142 -4.78 -4.24 -6.14
N VAL A 143 -5.42 -5.18 -5.45
CA VAL A 143 -5.77 -5.05 -4.03
C VAL A 143 -4.53 -4.85 -3.17
N ALA A 144 -3.43 -5.54 -3.47
CA ALA A 144 -2.17 -5.39 -2.76
C ALA A 144 -1.59 -3.96 -2.86
N HIS A 145 -1.59 -3.37 -4.05
CA HIS A 145 -1.13 -2.00 -4.26
C HIS A 145 -2.07 -0.96 -3.65
N ALA A 146 -3.38 -1.11 -3.84
CA ALA A 146 -4.40 -0.25 -3.23
C ALA A 146 -4.31 -0.28 -1.70
N TYR A 147 -4.17 -1.47 -1.09
CA TYR A 147 -3.90 -1.64 0.34
C TYR A 147 -2.67 -0.85 0.78
N THR A 148 -1.55 -1.04 0.08
CA THR A 148 -0.25 -0.48 0.45
C THR A 148 -0.26 1.04 0.42
N ARG A 149 -0.87 1.64 -0.61
CA ARG A 149 -0.94 3.09 -0.77
C ARG A 149 -1.99 3.71 0.14
N TYR A 150 -3.26 3.36 -0.02
CA TYR A 150 -4.36 4.08 0.62
C TYR A 150 -4.38 3.96 2.15
N LEU A 151 -4.12 2.76 2.70
CA LEU A 151 -4.09 2.60 4.17
C LEU A 151 -2.82 3.19 4.80
N GLY A 152 -1.73 3.27 4.04
CA GLY A 152 -0.53 4.01 4.43
C GLY A 152 -0.85 5.50 4.60
N ASP A 153 -1.45 6.11 3.59
CA ASP A 153 -1.81 7.53 3.62
C ASP A 153 -2.80 7.86 4.75
N LEU A 154 -3.81 7.01 4.97
CA LEU A 154 -4.78 7.15 6.07
C LEU A 154 -4.19 6.91 7.46
N SER A 155 -2.94 6.45 7.57
CA SER A 155 -2.27 6.21 8.85
C SER A 155 -1.36 7.37 9.26
N GLY A 156 -0.65 7.99 8.31
CA GLY A 156 0.30 9.07 8.60
C GLY A 156 -0.05 10.44 8.01
N GLY A 157 -0.97 10.54 7.05
CA GLY A 157 -1.12 11.71 6.18
C GLY A 157 -1.35 13.03 6.91
N GLN A 158 -2.19 13.03 7.96
CA GLN A 158 -2.45 14.24 8.75
C GLN A 158 -1.21 14.72 9.51
N ALA A 159 -0.42 13.80 10.07
CA ALA A 159 0.83 14.15 10.73
C ALA A 159 1.85 14.67 9.72
N ILE A 160 1.94 14.04 8.55
CA ILE A 160 2.82 14.47 7.46
C ILE A 160 2.49 15.91 7.02
N ALA A 161 1.21 16.21 6.76
CA ALA A 161 0.77 17.54 6.38
C ALA A 161 1.13 18.60 7.43
N VAL A 162 0.97 18.31 8.72
CA VAL A 162 1.36 19.21 9.82
C VAL A 162 2.87 19.46 9.82
N MET A 163 3.69 18.42 9.62
CA MET A 163 5.15 18.56 9.61
C MET A 163 5.63 19.36 8.40
N LEU A 164 5.03 19.15 7.23
CA LEU A 164 5.37 19.90 6.02
C LEU A 164 5.03 21.39 6.15
N GLN A 165 3.86 21.74 6.71
CA GLN A 165 3.51 23.12 7.04
C GLN A 165 4.51 23.73 8.03
N ARG A 166 4.81 23.00 9.11
CA ARG A 166 5.69 23.47 10.19
C ARG A 166 7.12 23.71 9.72
N HIS A 167 7.68 22.78 8.94
CA HIS A 167 9.11 22.78 8.60
C HIS A 167 9.41 23.57 7.33
N TYR A 168 8.48 23.62 6.38
CA TYR A 168 8.73 24.18 5.05
C TYR A 168 7.72 25.24 4.62
N GLY A 169 6.79 25.62 5.51
CA GLY A 169 5.85 26.72 5.27
C GLY A 169 4.86 26.45 4.13
N LEU A 170 4.59 25.19 3.82
CA LEU A 170 3.58 24.84 2.82
C LEU A 170 2.19 25.25 3.30
N ALA A 171 1.34 25.68 2.38
CA ALA A 171 -0.04 26.05 2.69
C ALA A 171 -0.93 24.79 2.78
N PRO A 172 -2.02 24.80 3.57
CA PRO A 172 -2.98 23.70 3.59
C PRO A 172 -3.56 23.34 2.22
N GLU A 173 -3.68 24.33 1.33
CA GLU A 173 -4.16 24.19 -0.05
C GLU A 173 -3.14 23.47 -0.95
N GLU A 174 -1.86 23.42 -0.57
CA GLU A 174 -0.79 22.72 -1.28
C GLU A 174 -0.63 21.25 -0.81
N LEU A 175 -1.51 20.80 0.08
CA LEU A 175 -1.41 19.53 0.82
C LEU A 175 -2.73 18.75 0.82
N THR A 176 -3.58 18.97 -0.18
CA THR A 176 -4.90 18.34 -0.27
C THR A 176 -4.81 16.83 -0.51
N PHE A 177 -3.67 16.32 -1.02
CA PHE A 177 -3.36 14.88 -1.09
C PHE A 177 -3.58 14.16 0.24
N TYR A 178 -3.19 14.79 1.36
CA TYR A 178 -3.29 14.22 2.70
C TYR A 178 -4.68 14.36 3.33
N ARG A 179 -5.62 15.04 2.66
CA ARG A 179 -6.99 15.25 3.13
C ARG A 179 -7.94 14.25 2.46
N PHE A 180 -8.67 13.51 3.27
CA PHE A 180 -9.70 12.57 2.83
C PHE A 180 -11.06 13.09 3.30
N ASP A 181 -11.59 14.11 2.61
CA ASP A 181 -12.81 14.81 3.06
C ASP A 181 -14.05 13.89 3.11
N GLY A 182 -14.11 12.88 2.24
CA GLY A 182 -15.14 11.82 2.28
C GLY A 182 -14.96 10.79 3.41
N ILE A 183 -13.83 10.82 4.12
CA ILE A 183 -13.47 9.86 5.17
C ILE A 183 -13.24 10.60 6.51
N PRO A 184 -14.30 11.09 7.18
CA PRO A 184 -14.18 11.87 8.40
C PRO A 184 -13.68 11.06 9.61
N LYS A 185 -13.75 9.72 9.55
CA LYS A 185 -13.29 8.81 10.60
C LYS A 185 -12.27 7.80 10.04
N PRO A 186 -11.00 8.20 9.83
CA PRO A 186 -9.99 7.34 9.20
C PRO A 186 -9.80 5.99 9.90
N LYS A 187 -9.91 5.95 11.23
CA LYS A 187 -9.82 4.69 11.98
C LYS A 187 -10.94 3.72 11.60
N VAL A 188 -12.19 4.20 11.62
CA VAL A 188 -13.37 3.38 11.28
C VAL A 188 -13.28 2.91 9.83
N PHE A 189 -12.90 3.80 8.91
CA PHE A 189 -12.74 3.42 7.51
C PHE A 189 -11.65 2.36 7.31
N LYS A 190 -10.50 2.47 7.99
CA LYS A 190 -9.46 1.43 7.93
C LYS A 190 -9.95 0.09 8.50
N ASP A 191 -10.81 0.11 9.51
CA ASP A 191 -11.38 -1.12 10.06
C ASP A 191 -12.34 -1.76 9.02
N THR A 192 -13.22 -0.97 8.39
CA THR A 192 -14.08 -1.43 7.28
C THR A 192 -13.30 -1.91 6.06
N TYR A 193 -12.21 -1.24 5.69
CA TYR A 193 -11.36 -1.69 4.58
C TYR A 193 -10.70 -3.03 4.90
N ARG A 194 -10.34 -3.30 6.16
CA ARG A 194 -9.80 -4.60 6.56
C ARG A 194 -10.86 -5.69 6.53
N GLU A 195 -12.09 -5.39 6.96
CA GLU A 195 -13.23 -6.30 6.80
C GLU A 195 -13.47 -6.63 5.32
N LEU A 196 -13.31 -5.65 4.42
CA LEU A 196 -13.42 -5.86 2.97
C LEU A 196 -12.32 -6.81 2.44
N LEU A 197 -11.07 -6.63 2.87
CA LEU A 197 -9.97 -7.55 2.54
C LEU A 197 -10.26 -8.98 3.02
N ASP A 198 -10.80 -9.11 4.23
CA ASP A 198 -11.07 -10.41 4.84
C ASP A 198 -12.28 -11.12 4.20
N ALA A 199 -13.18 -10.37 3.58
CA ALA A 199 -14.36 -10.88 2.87
C ALA A 199 -14.15 -11.07 1.35
N ALA A 200 -13.01 -10.62 0.80
CA ALA A 200 -12.73 -10.69 -0.62
C ALA A 200 -12.71 -12.15 -1.12
N ASP A 201 -13.35 -12.41 -2.27
CA ASP A 201 -13.42 -13.75 -2.88
C ASP A 201 -12.09 -14.15 -3.57
N LEU A 202 -11.07 -14.32 -2.74
CA LEU A 202 -9.72 -14.73 -3.11
C LEU A 202 -9.41 -16.08 -2.47
N SER A 203 -9.07 -17.08 -3.31
CA SER A 203 -8.57 -18.36 -2.82
C SER A 203 -7.28 -18.18 -2.00
N PRO A 204 -6.91 -19.14 -1.13
CA PRO A 204 -5.67 -19.07 -0.36
C PRO A 204 -4.42 -18.78 -1.21
N GLU A 205 -4.35 -19.34 -2.43
CA GLU A 205 -3.26 -19.11 -3.38
C GLU A 205 -3.24 -17.67 -3.91
N ARG A 206 -4.43 -17.09 -4.17
CA ARG A 206 -4.56 -15.68 -4.57
C ARG A 206 -4.21 -14.73 -3.42
N GLN A 207 -4.62 -15.07 -2.20
CA GLN A 207 -4.22 -14.32 -1.00
C GLN A 207 -2.70 -14.33 -0.81
N ALA A 208 -2.05 -15.48 -0.97
CA ALA A 208 -0.60 -15.57 -0.91
C ALA A 208 0.09 -14.71 -1.98
N ARG A 209 -0.48 -14.64 -3.20
CA ARG A 209 0.00 -13.72 -4.25
C ARG A 209 -0.22 -12.26 -3.90
N ALA A 210 -1.38 -11.87 -3.34
CA ALA A 210 -1.61 -10.52 -2.84
C ALA A 210 -0.56 -10.11 -1.79
N VAL A 211 -0.23 -11.02 -0.88
CA VAL A 211 0.78 -10.78 0.16
C VAL A 211 2.18 -10.56 -0.45
N ALA A 212 2.59 -11.42 -1.38
CA ALA A 212 3.85 -11.25 -2.10
C ALA A 212 3.88 -9.94 -2.90
N GLU A 213 2.76 -9.59 -3.54
CA GLU A 213 2.65 -8.34 -4.29
C GLU A 213 2.71 -7.10 -3.41
N ALA A 214 2.13 -7.15 -2.21
CA ALA A 214 2.21 -6.05 -1.27
C ALA A 214 3.67 -5.80 -0.87
N GLN A 215 4.47 -6.86 -0.69
CA GLN A 215 5.91 -6.72 -0.43
C GLN A 215 6.63 -6.02 -1.59
N VAL A 216 6.31 -6.37 -2.84
CA VAL A 216 6.82 -5.68 -4.05
C VAL A 216 6.41 -4.20 -4.03
N ALA A 217 5.16 -3.88 -3.71
CA ALA A 217 4.67 -2.50 -3.61
C ALA A 217 5.43 -1.67 -2.55
N PHE A 218 5.81 -2.28 -1.42
CA PHE A 218 6.64 -1.66 -0.40
C PHE A 218 8.09 -1.47 -0.86
N ASP A 219 8.68 -2.47 -1.52
CA ASP A 219 10.05 -2.39 -2.03
C ASP A 219 10.20 -1.29 -3.10
N LEU A 220 9.21 -1.16 -3.99
CA LEU A 220 9.16 -0.09 -4.98
C LEU A 220 9.04 1.31 -4.34
N ASN A 221 8.24 1.45 -3.27
CA ASN A 221 8.19 2.69 -2.50
C ASN A 221 9.52 3.00 -1.82
N ALA A 222 10.19 1.99 -1.24
CA ALA A 222 11.47 2.17 -0.59
C ALA A 222 12.55 2.61 -1.59
N ALA A 223 12.57 2.01 -2.79
CA ALA A 223 13.49 2.40 -3.87
C ALA A 223 13.29 3.86 -4.31
N LEU A 224 12.04 4.32 -4.39
CA LEU A 224 11.74 5.74 -4.63
C LEU A 224 12.35 6.63 -3.54
N PHE A 225 12.20 6.29 -2.26
CA PHE A 225 12.76 7.11 -1.18
C PHE A 225 14.29 7.13 -1.17
N VAL A 226 14.95 6.05 -1.58
CA VAL A 226 16.41 6.02 -1.80
C VAL A 226 16.79 7.01 -2.90
N THR A 227 16.15 6.92 -4.07
CA THR A 227 16.42 7.86 -5.19
C THR A 227 16.19 9.32 -4.78
N LEU A 228 15.11 9.61 -4.05
CA LEU A 228 14.86 10.96 -3.53
C LEU A 228 15.93 11.40 -2.53
N GLY A 229 16.41 10.49 -1.67
CA GLY A 229 17.54 10.73 -0.78
C GLY A 229 18.78 11.18 -1.55
N GLU A 230 19.22 10.38 -2.51
CA GLU A 230 20.40 10.67 -3.35
C GLU A 230 20.26 12.03 -4.07
N ARG A 231 19.09 12.28 -4.67
CA ARG A 231 18.82 13.54 -5.40
C ARG A 231 18.87 14.78 -4.51
N HIS A 232 18.47 14.64 -3.26
CA HIS A 232 18.45 15.74 -2.29
C HIS A 232 19.70 15.78 -1.40
N GLY A 233 20.72 14.99 -1.73
CA GLY A 233 22.03 14.98 -1.07
C GLY A 233 22.02 14.30 0.30
N LEU A 234 21.13 13.33 0.49
CA LEU A 234 21.04 12.50 1.68
C LEU A 234 21.62 11.12 1.32
N GLY A 235 22.54 10.61 2.15
CA GLY A 235 23.01 9.23 2.02
C GLY A 235 21.95 8.24 2.51
N ASP A 236 22.08 6.97 2.15
CA ASP A 236 21.27 5.87 2.70
C ASP A 236 21.53 5.61 4.19
#